data_AF-A0A7V9BH85-F1
#
_entry.id   AF-A0A7V9BH85-F1
#
_cell.length_a   1.000
_cell.length_b   1.000
_cell.length_c   1.000
_cell.angle_alpha   90.00
_cell.angle_beta   90.00
_cell.angle_gamma   90.00
#
_symmetry.space_group_name_H-M   'P 1'
#
loop_
_entity.id
_entity.type
_entity.pdbx_description
1 polymer ?
#
loop_
_entity_poly.entity_id
_entity_poly.type
_entity_poly.pdbx_seq_one_letter_code
_entity_poly.pdbx_strand_id
1 'polypeptide(L)' 'MDAGAATLTLHPRSAQQMYTGTAEHSLTAELVSLVDVPVIASGDVTSR' A
#
# COMPACT_ATOMS: atom_id res chain seq x y z
N MET A 1 -9.75 -17.48 9.86
CA MET A 1 -10.10 -17.42 8.44
C MET A 1 -9.70 -16.05 7.94
N ASP A 2 -9.01 -15.96 6.83
CA ASP A 2 -8.78 -14.69 6.15
C ASP A 2 -10.11 -14.08 5.69
N ALA A 3 -10.17 -12.75 5.57
CA ALA A 3 -11.38 -12.01 5.23
C ALA A 3 -11.87 -12.22 3.77
N GLY A 4 -11.17 -13.02 2.97
CA GLY A 4 -11.56 -13.37 1.60
C GLY A 4 -11.40 -12.24 0.57
N ALA A 5 -10.57 -11.24 0.87
CA ALA A 5 -10.30 -10.15 -0.07
C ALA A 5 -9.57 -10.69 -1.32
N ALA A 6 -10.07 -10.33 -2.50
CA ALA A 6 -9.45 -10.73 -3.77
C ALA A 6 -8.21 -9.87 -4.13
N THR A 7 -8.11 -8.67 -3.57
CA THR A 7 -6.99 -7.73 -3.75
C THR A 7 -6.82 -6.87 -2.50
N LEU A 8 -5.63 -6.29 -2.34
CA LEU A 8 -5.35 -5.27 -1.33
C LEU A 8 -4.82 -4.01 -2.00
N THR A 9 -5.13 -2.84 -1.44
CA THR A 9 -4.54 -1.56 -1.86
C THR A 9 -3.84 -0.93 -0.67
N LEU A 10 -2.61 -0.48 -0.84
CA LEU A 10 -1.87 0.23 0.18
C LEU A 10 -1.51 1.64 -0.30
N HIS A 11 -1.95 2.62 0.47
CA HIS A 11 -1.40 3.96 0.43
C HIS A 11 -0.46 4.09 1.64
N PRO A 12 0.87 4.03 1.48
CA PRO A 12 1.80 3.87 2.59
C PRO A 12 2.10 5.22 3.26
N ARG A 13 1.03 5.87 3.73
CA ARG A 13 1.06 6.93 4.73
C ARG A 13 0.11 6.52 5.84
N SER A 14 0.53 6.77 7.07
CA SER A 14 -0.36 6.64 8.23
C SER A 14 -1.47 7.68 8.16
N ALA A 15 -2.60 7.40 8.81
CA ALA A 15 -3.70 8.36 8.92
C ALA A 15 -3.26 9.70 9.56
N GLN A 16 -2.29 9.67 10.49
CA GLN A 16 -1.75 10.89 11.12
C GLN A 16 -0.99 11.78 10.14
N GLN A 17 -0.31 11.19 9.14
CA GLN A 17 0.42 11.97 8.14
C GLN A 17 -0.55 12.73 7.22
N MET A 18 -1.79 12.27 7.06
CA MET A 18 -2.72 12.81 6.07
C MET A 18 -2.04 12.93 4.68
N TYR A 19 -1.91 14.16 4.15
CA TYR A 19 -1.24 14.48 2.88
C TYR A 19 0.15 15.10 3.06
N THR A 20 0.74 14.96 4.25
CA THR A 20 2.09 15.44 4.55
C THR A 20 3.12 14.32 4.42
N GLY A 21 4.40 14.69 4.29
CA GLY A 21 5.49 13.73 4.11
C GLY A 21 5.49 13.08 2.73
N THR A 22 6.02 11.85 2.66
CA THR A 22 6.14 11.05 1.43
C THR A 22 5.59 9.65 1.70
N ALA A 23 4.94 9.06 0.70
CA ALA A 23 4.48 7.68 0.72
C ALA A 23 5.68 6.71 0.80
N GLU A 24 5.68 5.84 1.81
CA GLU A 24 6.79 4.93 2.12
C GLU A 24 6.64 3.59 1.37
N HIS A 25 7.04 3.58 0.10
CA HIS A 25 6.78 2.44 -0.79
C HIS A 25 7.52 1.16 -0.41
N SER A 26 8.49 1.17 0.52
CA SER A 26 9.09 -0.09 1.00
C SER A 26 8.08 -0.94 1.80
N LEU A 27 7.10 -0.32 2.48
CA LEU A 27 5.98 -1.04 3.11
C LEU A 27 5.09 -1.76 2.09
N THR A 28 4.97 -1.21 0.88
CA THR A 28 4.22 -1.89 -0.18
C THR A 28 4.96 -3.13 -0.67
N ALA A 29 6.29 -3.04 -0.80
CA ALA A 29 7.12 -4.19 -1.14
C ALA A 29 7.12 -5.27 -0.04
N GLU A 30 7.15 -4.85 1.23
CA GLU A 30 6.99 -5.75 2.38
C GLU A 30 5.64 -6.45 2.31
N LEU A 31 4.54 -5.72 2.11
CA LEU A 31 3.20 -6.30 2.01
C LEU A 31 3.10 -7.33 0.88
N VAL A 32 3.68 -7.04 -0.29
CA VAL A 32 3.75 -7.99 -1.43
C VAL A 32 4.46 -9.29 -1.03
N SER A 33 5.47 -9.25 -0.18
CA SER A 33 6.18 -10.46 0.29
C SER A 33 5.38 -11.29 1.30
N LEU A 34 4.34 -10.71 1.91
CA LEU A 34 3.56 -11.30 3.00
C LEU A 34 2.21 -11.88 2.56
N VAL A 35 1.71 -11.53 1.38
CA VAL A 35 0.35 -11.90 0.94
C VAL A 35 0.36 -12.55 -0.44
N ASP A 36 -0.52 -13.53 -0.63
CA ASP A 36 -0.68 -14.24 -1.91
C ASP A 36 -1.62 -13.52 -2.90
N VAL A 37 -2.34 -12.49 -2.45
CA VAL A 37 -3.28 -11.72 -3.27
C VAL A 37 -2.59 -10.51 -3.91
N PRO A 38 -3.05 -10.05 -5.09
CA PRO A 38 -2.49 -8.86 -5.72
C PRO A 38 -2.56 -7.62 -4.82
N VAL A 39 -1.48 -6.84 -4.81
CA VAL A 39 -1.36 -5.56 -4.10
C VAL A 39 -1.30 -4.42 -5.10
N ILE A 40 -2.14 -3.40 -4.90
CA ILE A 40 -2.14 -2.15 -5.67
C ILE A 40 -1.44 -1.08 -4.83
N ALA A 41 -0.32 -0.56 -5.33
CA ALA A 41 0.37 0.58 -4.74
C ALA A 41 -0.35 1.89 -5.04
N SER A 42 -0.46 2.77 -4.04
CA SER A 42 -1.00 4.12 -4.18
C SER A 42 -0.13 5.13 -3.44
N GLY A 43 -0.24 6.41 -3.80
CA GLY A 43 0.49 7.51 -3.16
C GLY A 43 1.73 7.94 -3.92
N ASP A 44 1.83 9.24 -4.14
CA ASP A 44 2.97 9.94 -4.72
C ASP A 44 3.42 9.43 -6.12
N VAL A 45 2.48 8.81 -6.85
CA VAL A 45 2.64 8.50 -8.28
C VAL A 45 2.36 9.77 -9.08
N THR A 46 3.42 10.40 -9.59
CA THR A 46 3.37 11.74 -10.21
C THR A 46 3.73 11.76 -11.69
N SER A 47 4.03 10.60 -12.28
CA SER A 47 4.34 10.43 -13.70
C SER A 47 3.59 9.23 -14.28
N ARG A 48 3.54 9.15 -15.61
CA ARG A 48 2.80 8.14 -16.37
C ARG A 48 3.74 7.09 -16.95
#